data_AF-A0A962TWW5-F1
#
_entry.id   AF-A0A962TWW5-F1
#
_cell.length_a   1.000
_cell.length_b   1.000
_cell.length_c   1.000
_cell.angle_alpha   90.00
_cell.angle_beta   90.00
_cell.angle_gamma   90.00
#
_symmetry.space_group_name_H-M   'P 1'
#
loop_
_entity.id
_entity.type
_entity.pdbx_description
1 polymer ?
#
loop_
_entity_poly.entity_id
_entity_poly.type
_entity_poly.pdbx_seq_one_letter_code
_entity_poly.pdbx_strand_id
1 'polypeptide(L)'
;MTRVWPQRESGIALIAVLWVLVLLTVVASSLTFTQRAEIDLSRGLLQTAQARQLARGGLHFALYMLQLRDADQSWRSDGEPHSLRFGDRDLQVVVYEEQGLIDLNRANPRLLGSALAATGADPEVLDALADAIADWVDADDVRHLHGAEREEYLDAGYSYGPLNVPFRDLSE
;
A
#
# COMPACT_ATOMS: atom_id res chain seq x y z
N MET A 1 23.73 -34.61 -83.19
CA MET A 1 22.71 -34.67 -82.11
C MET A 1 23.29 -33.99 -80.87
N THR A 2 22.99 -32.72 -80.64
CA THR A 2 23.46 -31.97 -79.46
C THR A 2 22.24 -31.51 -78.67
N ARG A 3 22.00 -32.17 -77.53
CA ARG A 3 20.93 -31.81 -76.58
C ARG A 3 21.42 -30.63 -75.74
N VAL A 4 20.76 -29.48 -75.90
CA VAL A 4 20.93 -28.32 -75.03
C VAL A 4 19.95 -28.47 -73.88
N TRP A 5 20.45 -28.59 -72.64
CA TRP A 5 19.62 -28.57 -71.44
C TRP A 5 19.41 -27.12 -70.99
N PRO A 6 18.17 -26.67 -70.70
CA PRO A 6 17.93 -25.32 -70.24
C PRO A 6 18.41 -25.17 -68.79
N GLN A 7 19.38 -24.29 -68.56
CA GLN A 7 19.73 -23.82 -67.21
C GLN A 7 18.53 -23.08 -66.65
N ARG A 8 17.93 -23.64 -65.58
CA ARG A 8 16.90 -22.97 -64.80
C ARG A 8 17.56 -22.34 -63.57
N GLU A 9 17.58 -21.01 -63.56
CA GLU A 9 18.01 -20.21 -62.43
C GLU A 9 17.21 -20.57 -61.18
N SER A 10 17.86 -21.23 -60.23
CA SER A 10 17.25 -21.74 -58.99
C SER A 10 17.61 -20.89 -57.76
N GLY A 11 18.28 -19.75 -57.94
CA GLY A 11 18.77 -18.91 -56.83
C GLY A 11 17.70 -18.02 -56.18
N ILE A 12 16.74 -17.53 -56.96
CA ILE A 12 15.76 -16.53 -56.50
C ILE A 12 14.70 -17.17 -55.58
N ALA A 13 14.34 -18.43 -55.83
CA ALA A 13 13.34 -19.14 -55.02
C ALA A 13 13.78 -19.31 -53.56
N LEU A 14 15.05 -19.64 -53.32
CA LEU A 14 15.61 -19.76 -51.97
C LEU A 14 15.59 -18.41 -51.23
N ILE A 15 15.94 -17.33 -51.92
CA ILE A 15 15.91 -15.97 -51.36
C ILE A 15 14.49 -15.59 -50.98
N ALA A 16 13.49 -15.87 -51.83
CA ALA A 16 12.09 -15.61 -51.52
C ALA A 16 11.61 -16.38 -50.28
N VAL A 17 11.98 -17.66 -50.15
CA VAL A 17 11.65 -18.48 -48.98
C VAL A 17 12.32 -17.95 -47.72
N LEU A 18 13.60 -17.58 -47.79
CA LEU A 18 14.31 -16.96 -46.66
C LEU A 18 13.63 -15.67 -46.21
N TRP A 19 13.22 -14.81 -47.14
CA TRP A 19 12.49 -13.59 -46.81
C TRP A 19 11.14 -13.87 -46.16
N VAL A 20 10.40 -14.87 -46.63
CA VAL A 20 9.15 -15.29 -46.00
C VAL A 20 9.40 -15.81 -44.58
N LEU A 21 10.44 -16.62 -44.35
CA LEU A 21 10.82 -17.09 -43.02
C LEU A 21 11.23 -15.95 -42.09
N VAL A 22 11.98 -14.97 -42.59
CA VAL A 22 12.33 -13.75 -41.83
C VAL A 22 11.07 -12.97 -41.46
N LEU A 23 10.15 -12.76 -42.40
CA LEU A 23 8.89 -12.06 -42.11
C LEU A 23 8.05 -12.82 -41.07
N LEU A 24 7.91 -14.14 -41.23
CA LEU A 24 7.16 -14.98 -40.29
C LEU A 24 7.79 -14.96 -38.88
N THR A 25 9.12 -14.99 -38.77
CA THR A 25 9.81 -14.92 -37.46
C THR A 25 9.64 -13.56 -36.80
N VAL A 26 9.64 -12.46 -37.55
CA VAL A 26 9.35 -11.11 -37.02
C VAL A 26 7.93 -11.02 -36.48
N VAL A 27 6.93 -11.51 -37.24
CA VAL A 27 5.52 -11.52 -36.79
C VAL A 27 5.33 -12.40 -35.54
N ALA A 28 5.90 -13.61 -35.54
CA ALA A 28 5.84 -14.52 -34.39
C ALA A 28 6.52 -13.92 -33.15
N SER A 29 7.66 -13.25 -33.33
CA SER A 29 8.37 -12.57 -32.24
C SER A 29 7.56 -11.40 -31.66
N SER A 30 6.95 -10.59 -32.52
CA SER A 30 6.10 -9.47 -32.10
C SER A 30 4.90 -9.95 -31.28
N LEU A 31 4.24 -11.02 -31.69
CA LEU A 31 3.10 -11.60 -30.95
C LEU A 31 3.53 -12.15 -29.60
N THR A 32 4.66 -12.86 -29.55
CA THR A 32 5.21 -13.41 -28.31
C THR A 32 5.57 -12.31 -27.31
N PHE A 33 6.09 -11.17 -27.80
CA PHE A 33 6.41 -10.03 -26.95
C PHE A 33 5.16 -9.43 -26.30
N THR A 34 4.10 -9.21 -27.08
CA THR A 34 2.83 -8.65 -26.59
C THR A 34 2.12 -9.58 -25.61
N GLN A 35 2.10 -10.89 -25.86
CA GLN A 35 1.43 -11.87 -25.00
C GLN A 35 2.07 -11.99 -23.60
N ARG A 36 3.38 -11.79 -23.48
CA ARG A 36 4.06 -11.86 -22.17
C ARG A 36 3.52 -10.81 -21.20
N ALA A 37 3.34 -9.58 -21.68
CA ALA A 37 2.81 -8.48 -20.86
C ALA A 37 1.38 -8.77 -20.34
N GLU A 38 0.52 -9.35 -21.19
CA GLU A 38 -0.85 -9.71 -20.82
C GLU A 38 -0.91 -10.86 -19.79
N ILE A 39 -0.03 -11.85 -19.94
CA ILE A 39 0.10 -12.97 -18.99
C ILE A 39 0.57 -12.45 -17.63
N ASP A 40 1.58 -11.58 -17.59
CA ASP A 40 2.12 -11.05 -16.35
C ASP A 40 1.09 -10.18 -15.60
N LEU A 41 0.34 -9.36 -16.34
CA LEU A 41 -0.76 -8.57 -15.76
C LEU A 41 -1.87 -9.47 -15.20
N SER A 42 -2.29 -10.49 -15.96
CA SER A 42 -3.33 -11.44 -15.53
C SER A 42 -2.91 -12.20 -14.27
N ARG A 43 -1.64 -12.61 -14.19
CA ARG A 43 -1.06 -13.23 -12.99
C ARG A 43 -1.06 -12.27 -11.80
N GLY A 44 -0.66 -11.02 -12.00
CA GLY A 44 -0.65 -10.00 -10.93
C GLY A 44 -2.05 -9.72 -10.37
N LEU A 45 -3.06 -9.62 -11.24
CA LEU A 45 -4.46 -9.46 -10.83
C LEU A 45 -4.93 -10.65 -9.99
N LEU A 46 -4.66 -11.88 -10.45
CA LEU A 46 -5.03 -13.09 -9.71
C LEU A 46 -4.32 -13.17 -8.35
N GLN A 47 -3.01 -12.87 -8.30
CA GLN A 47 -2.22 -12.87 -7.06
C GLN A 47 -2.77 -11.84 -6.06
N THR A 48 -3.11 -10.64 -6.52
CA THR A 48 -3.69 -9.59 -5.68
C THR A 48 -5.07 -10.00 -5.15
N ALA A 49 -5.90 -10.60 -5.99
CA ALA A 49 -7.21 -11.11 -5.58
C ALA A 49 -7.08 -12.23 -4.53
N GLN A 50 -6.16 -13.17 -4.74
CA GLN A 50 -5.86 -14.24 -3.79
C GLN A 50 -5.33 -13.69 -2.47
N ALA A 51 -4.36 -12.76 -2.50
CA ALA A 51 -3.81 -12.14 -1.29
C ALA A 51 -4.90 -11.40 -0.49
N ARG A 52 -5.78 -10.65 -1.16
CA ARG A 52 -6.90 -9.97 -0.51
C ARG A 52 -7.88 -10.95 0.12
N GLN A 53 -8.18 -12.06 -0.54
CA GLN A 53 -9.10 -13.04 0.00
C GLN A 53 -8.49 -13.84 1.16
N LEU A 54 -7.18 -14.12 1.11
CA LEU A 54 -6.44 -14.71 2.23
C LEU A 54 -6.43 -13.77 3.44
N ALA A 55 -6.17 -12.48 3.23
CA ALA A 55 -6.23 -11.47 4.29
C ALA A 55 -7.63 -11.39 4.94
N ARG A 56 -8.70 -11.43 4.14
CA ARG A 56 -10.09 -11.51 4.66
C ARG A 56 -10.35 -12.78 5.45
N GLY A 57 -9.85 -13.92 4.99
CA GLY A 57 -9.93 -15.19 5.73
C GLY A 57 -9.23 -15.08 7.09
N GLY A 58 -8.04 -14.49 7.12
CA GLY A 58 -7.31 -14.18 8.35
C GLY A 58 -8.05 -13.26 9.30
N LEU A 59 -8.68 -12.21 8.78
CA LEU A 59 -9.51 -11.30 9.58
C LEU A 59 -10.66 -12.05 10.26
N HIS A 60 -11.41 -12.86 9.51
CA HIS A 60 -12.50 -13.65 10.08
C HIS A 60 -12.01 -14.66 11.12
N PHE A 61 -10.86 -15.29 10.87
CA PHE A 61 -10.24 -16.19 11.83
C PHE A 61 -9.83 -15.44 13.12
N ALA A 62 -9.17 -14.29 12.98
CA ALA A 62 -8.79 -13.46 14.12
C ALA A 62 -9.99 -13.04 14.96
N LEU A 63 -11.08 -12.58 14.32
CA LEU A 63 -12.32 -12.25 15.00
C LEU A 63 -12.92 -13.44 15.75
N TYR A 64 -12.89 -14.64 15.17
CA TYR A 64 -13.31 -15.86 15.85
C TYR A 64 -12.43 -16.15 17.07
N MET A 65 -11.10 -16.05 16.92
CA MET A 65 -10.16 -16.30 18.01
C MET A 65 -10.31 -15.30 19.16
N LEU A 66 -10.63 -14.04 18.88
CA LEU A 66 -10.92 -13.02 19.89
C LEU A 66 -12.24 -13.25 20.64
N GLN A 67 -13.17 -14.02 20.06
CA GLN A 67 -14.48 -14.32 20.66
C GLN A 67 -14.50 -15.62 21.49
N LEU A 68 -13.43 -16.41 21.45
CA LEU A 68 -13.31 -17.62 22.25
C LEU A 68 -13.35 -17.26 23.75
N ARG A 69 -14.17 -17.99 24.51
CA ARG A 69 -14.30 -17.80 25.96
C ARG A 69 -13.17 -18.46 26.76
N ASP A 70 -12.49 -19.42 26.15
CA ASP A 70 -11.36 -20.12 26.75
C ASP A 70 -10.09 -19.28 26.58
N ALA A 71 -9.56 -18.77 27.70
CA ALA A 71 -8.43 -17.85 27.71
C ALA A 71 -7.13 -18.49 27.20
N ASP A 72 -7.00 -19.82 27.27
CA ASP A 72 -5.82 -20.53 26.76
C ASP A 72 -5.83 -20.65 25.23
N GLN A 73 -7.01 -20.48 24.61
CA GLN A 73 -7.18 -20.58 23.16
C GLN A 73 -7.49 -19.24 22.50
N SER A 74 -8.00 -18.26 23.24
CA SER A 74 -8.33 -16.95 22.69
C SER A 74 -7.08 -16.14 22.36
N TRP A 75 -7.12 -15.41 21.25
CA TRP A 75 -6.07 -14.42 20.96
C TRP A 75 -6.19 -13.20 21.87
N ARG A 76 -5.05 -12.54 22.08
CA ARG A 76 -4.98 -11.28 22.82
C ARG A 76 -4.71 -10.15 21.84
N SER A 77 -5.15 -8.96 22.21
CA SER A 77 -4.96 -7.71 21.47
C SER A 77 -3.70 -6.96 21.91
N ASP A 78 -2.67 -7.70 22.34
CA ASP A 78 -1.42 -7.20 22.93
C ASP A 78 -0.32 -6.90 21.90
N GLY A 79 -0.63 -7.00 20.60
CA GLY A 79 0.32 -6.75 19.53
C GLY A 79 1.26 -7.93 19.23
N GLU A 80 1.08 -9.08 19.87
CA GLU A 80 1.86 -10.27 19.53
C GLU A 80 1.46 -10.83 18.16
N PRO A 81 2.42 -11.15 17.26
CA PRO A 81 2.08 -11.70 15.97
C PRO A 81 1.62 -13.16 16.04
N HIS A 82 0.44 -13.42 15.49
CA HIS A 82 -0.08 -14.76 15.32
C HIS A 82 0.11 -15.27 13.89
N SER A 83 0.81 -16.40 13.75
CA SER A 83 1.02 -17.06 12.46
C SER A 83 -0.06 -18.09 12.16
N LEU A 84 -0.63 -17.99 10.98
CA LEU A 84 -1.63 -18.91 10.44
C LEU A 84 -1.11 -19.49 9.13
N ARG A 85 -1.49 -20.74 8.85
CA ARG A 85 -1.19 -21.37 7.57
C ARG A 85 -2.48 -21.74 6.85
N PHE A 86 -2.68 -21.16 5.67
CA PHE A 86 -3.79 -21.47 4.77
C PHE A 86 -3.24 -22.17 3.53
N GLY A 87 -3.27 -23.51 3.55
CA GLY A 87 -2.72 -24.34 2.47
C GLY A 87 -1.19 -24.23 2.39
N ASP A 88 -0.70 -23.63 1.30
CA ASP A 88 0.72 -23.38 1.03
C ASP A 88 1.17 -21.95 1.38
N ARG A 89 0.29 -21.14 1.98
CA ARG A 89 0.56 -19.73 2.30
C ARG A 89 0.57 -19.52 3.80
N ASP A 90 1.54 -18.74 4.25
CA ASP A 90 1.63 -18.26 5.61
C ASP A 90 1.02 -16.85 5.70
N LEU A 91 0.27 -16.62 6.77
CA LEU A 91 -0.35 -15.36 7.09
C LEU A 91 0.05 -14.95 8.50
N GLN A 92 0.41 -13.68 8.68
CA GLN A 92 0.65 -13.09 9.99
C GLN A 92 -0.49 -12.14 10.31
N VAL A 93 -1.05 -12.27 11.49
CA VAL A 93 -2.08 -11.36 11.99
C VAL A 93 -1.60 -10.76 13.30
N VAL A 94 -1.71 -9.45 13.42
CA VAL A 94 -1.40 -8.71 14.64
C VAL A 94 -2.66 -7.94 15.04
N VAL A 95 -3.03 -8.01 16.31
CA VAL A 95 -4.20 -7.33 16.84
C VAL A 95 -3.73 -6.36 17.92
N TYR A 96 -4.17 -5.11 17.81
CA TYR A 96 -3.89 -4.06 18.78
C TYR A 96 -5.19 -3.58 19.44
N GLU A 97 -5.13 -3.22 20.72
CA GLU A 97 -6.23 -2.53 21.39
C GLU A 97 -6.26 -1.05 20.99
N GLU A 98 -7.23 -0.66 20.18
CA GLU A 98 -7.45 0.76 19.86
C GLU A 98 -7.88 1.58 21.08
N GLN A 99 -8.54 0.95 22.06
CA GLN A 99 -8.95 1.62 23.31
C GLN A 99 -7.77 2.04 24.19
N GLY A 100 -6.58 1.46 23.98
CA GLY A 100 -5.35 1.86 24.66
C GLY A 100 -4.64 3.05 24.01
N LEU A 101 -5.10 3.48 22.82
CA LEU A 101 -4.53 4.62 22.11
C LEU A 101 -5.19 5.93 22.57
N ILE A 102 -4.45 7.02 22.43
CA ILE A 102 -4.94 8.37 22.73
C ILE A 102 -5.66 8.90 21.50
N ASP A 103 -6.95 9.18 21.64
CA ASP A 103 -7.76 9.80 20.59
C ASP A 103 -7.38 11.27 20.43
N LEU A 104 -6.64 11.59 19.36
CA LEU A 104 -6.20 12.96 19.06
C LEU A 104 -7.36 13.95 18.94
N ASN A 105 -8.54 13.51 18.53
CA ASN A 105 -9.72 14.37 18.35
C ASN A 105 -10.40 14.75 19.67
N ARG A 106 -10.08 14.05 20.77
CA ARG A 106 -10.78 14.19 22.06
C ARG A 106 -9.82 14.33 23.24
N ALA A 107 -8.54 14.13 23.03
CA ALA A 107 -7.54 14.21 24.08
C ALA A 107 -7.52 15.62 24.68
N ASN A 108 -7.53 15.70 26.00
CA ASN A 108 -7.24 16.96 26.68
C ASN A 108 -5.75 17.31 26.44
N PRO A 109 -5.40 18.59 26.22
CA PRO A 109 -4.02 19.04 26.02
C PRO A 109 -3.02 18.49 27.05
N ARG A 110 -3.41 18.33 28.33
CA ARG A 110 -2.53 17.76 29.36
C ARG A 110 -2.19 16.28 29.13
N LEU A 111 -3.15 15.49 28.65
CA LEU A 111 -2.94 14.07 28.34
C LEU A 111 -2.10 13.92 27.07
N LEU A 112 -2.37 14.76 26.08
CA LEU A 112 -1.59 14.78 24.85
C LEU A 112 -0.13 15.17 25.13
N GLY A 113 0.09 16.24 25.90
CA GLY A 113 1.43 16.67 26.32
C GLY A 113 2.17 15.61 27.13
N SER A 114 1.51 14.91 28.06
CA SER A 114 2.17 13.85 28.84
C SER A 114 2.54 12.63 28.00
N ALA A 115 1.72 12.28 27.00
CA ALA A 115 2.02 11.21 26.07
C ALA A 115 3.16 11.57 25.11
N LEU A 116 3.15 12.79 24.59
CA LEU A 116 4.22 13.32 23.76
C LEU A 116 5.54 13.39 24.54
N ALA A 117 5.52 13.76 25.82
CA ALA A 117 6.71 13.78 26.68
C ALA A 117 7.38 12.39 26.81
N ALA A 118 6.62 11.30 26.68
CA ALA A 118 7.18 9.94 26.73
C ALA A 118 8.11 9.64 25.53
N THR A 119 8.09 10.45 24.47
CA THR A 119 9.00 10.31 23.32
C THR A 119 10.42 10.79 23.60
N GLY A 120 10.63 11.60 24.66
CA GLY A 120 11.93 12.19 24.98
C GLY A 120 12.35 13.35 24.08
N ALA A 121 11.43 13.89 23.28
CA ALA A 121 11.67 15.10 22.49
C ALA A 121 11.72 16.38 23.35
N ASP A 122 12.17 17.48 22.74
CA ASP A 122 12.29 18.78 23.39
C ASP A 122 10.92 19.28 23.89
N PRO A 123 10.78 19.64 25.19
CA PRO A 123 9.51 20.13 25.74
C PRO A 123 8.88 21.28 24.95
N GLU A 124 9.68 22.22 24.42
CA GLU A 124 9.13 23.36 23.66
C GLU A 124 8.51 22.92 22.32
N VAL A 125 9.11 21.91 21.68
CA VAL A 125 8.57 21.29 20.46
C VAL A 125 7.29 20.50 20.78
N LEU A 126 7.25 19.83 21.93
CA LEU A 126 6.09 19.03 22.32
C LEU A 126 4.89 19.89 22.72
N ASP A 127 5.13 21.02 23.39
CA ASP A 127 4.08 22.00 23.71
C ASP A 127 3.52 22.62 22.43
N ALA A 128 4.39 23.02 21.49
CA ALA A 128 3.96 23.53 20.18
C ALA A 128 3.16 22.49 19.38
N LEU A 129 3.58 21.23 19.39
CA LEU A 129 2.87 20.15 18.71
C LEU A 129 1.49 19.87 19.35
N ALA A 130 1.40 19.88 20.68
CA ALA A 130 0.13 19.68 21.39
C ALA A 130 -0.88 20.80 21.08
N ASP A 131 -0.42 22.06 21.08
CA ASP A 131 -1.24 23.22 20.74
C ASP A 131 -1.64 23.19 19.26
N ALA A 132 -0.74 22.82 18.33
CA ALA A 132 -1.07 22.70 16.91
C ALA A 132 -2.07 21.58 16.60
N ILE A 133 -2.02 20.46 17.34
CA ILE A 133 -3.02 19.39 17.25
C ILE A 133 -4.40 19.89 17.73
N ALA A 134 -4.43 20.76 18.74
CA ALA A 134 -5.67 21.35 19.23
C ALA A 134 -6.27 22.34 18.20
N ASP A 135 -5.45 23.27 17.68
CA ASP A 135 -5.84 24.20 16.61
C ASP A 135 -6.32 23.46 15.35
N TRP A 136 -5.72 22.31 15.02
CA TRP A 136 -6.16 21.51 13.88
C TRP A 136 -7.63 21.04 13.95
N VAL A 137 -8.06 20.70 15.17
CA VAL A 137 -9.35 20.02 15.43
C VAL A 137 -10.45 21.00 15.79
N ASP A 138 -10.12 22.11 16.45
CA ASP A 138 -11.12 23.07 16.90
C ASP A 138 -11.79 23.79 15.71
N ALA A 139 -12.87 24.52 15.97
CA ALA A 139 -13.72 25.07 14.93
C ALA A 139 -13.45 26.56 14.66
N ASP A 140 -12.52 27.17 15.39
CA ASP A 140 -12.22 28.59 15.24
C ASP A 140 -10.93 28.78 14.44
N ASP A 141 -10.44 30.02 14.35
CA ASP A 141 -9.15 30.32 13.71
C ASP A 141 -8.26 31.03 14.76
N VAL A 142 -8.45 30.71 16.05
CA VAL A 142 -7.74 31.34 17.18
C VAL A 142 -6.61 30.43 17.64
N ARG A 143 -5.42 30.77 17.16
CA ARG A 143 -4.19 30.11 17.55
C ARG A 143 -3.98 30.06 19.08
N HIS A 144 -3.67 28.88 19.59
CA HIS A 144 -3.15 28.67 20.95
C HIS A 144 -1.72 29.22 21.13
N LEU A 145 -1.25 29.34 22.37
CA LEU A 145 0.01 30.05 22.72
C LEU A 145 1.22 29.63 21.87
N HIS A 146 1.40 28.32 21.66
CA HIS A 146 2.45 27.76 20.80
C HIS A 146 1.88 27.03 19.58
N GLY A 147 0.58 27.20 19.33
CA GLY A 147 -0.14 26.51 18.26
C GLY A 147 0.13 27.06 16.88
N ALA A 148 -0.65 26.62 15.90
CA ALA A 148 -0.53 27.00 14.52
C ALA A 148 -1.90 27.00 13.84
N GLU A 149 -2.24 28.15 13.26
CA GLU A 149 -3.42 28.35 12.44
C GLU A 149 -3.02 28.55 10.98
N ARG A 150 -4.00 28.81 10.12
CA ARG A 150 -3.76 28.97 8.68
C ARG A 150 -2.58 29.91 8.34
N GLU A 151 -2.38 30.98 9.09
CA GLU A 151 -1.27 31.93 8.87
C GLU A 151 0.10 31.26 9.12
N GLU A 152 0.26 30.54 10.22
CA GLU A 152 1.49 29.83 10.57
C GLU A 152 1.86 28.75 9.54
N TYR A 153 0.87 28.02 9.02
CA TYR A 153 1.14 27.03 7.98
C TYR A 153 1.57 27.68 6.66
N LEU A 154 0.97 28.81 6.28
CA LEU A 154 1.37 29.57 5.09
C LEU A 154 2.78 30.13 5.24
N ASP A 155 3.12 30.67 6.42
CA ASP A 155 4.46 31.18 6.73
C ASP A 155 5.52 30.07 6.74
N ALA A 156 5.14 28.86 7.13
CA ALA A 156 5.96 27.65 7.01
C ALA A 156 6.09 27.12 5.57
N GLY A 157 5.40 27.73 4.59
CA GLY A 157 5.48 27.39 3.17
C GLY A 157 4.49 26.31 2.72
N TYR A 158 3.56 25.90 3.58
CA TYR A 158 2.47 25.01 3.20
C TYR A 158 1.39 25.78 2.43
N SER A 159 0.73 25.11 1.48
CA SER A 159 -0.40 25.69 0.73
C SER A 159 -1.76 25.43 1.39
N TYR A 160 -1.75 24.85 2.59
CA TYR A 160 -2.92 24.46 3.36
C TYR A 160 -2.70 24.87 4.82
N GLY A 161 -3.74 24.81 5.63
CA GLY A 161 -3.67 24.95 7.08
C GLY A 161 -4.65 23.98 7.74
N PRO A 162 -4.90 24.15 9.05
CA PRO A 162 -5.94 23.44 9.79
C PRO A 162 -7.25 23.34 9.02
N LEU A 163 -7.83 22.13 9.06
CA LEU A 163 -9.15 21.86 8.46
C LEU A 163 -10.29 22.25 9.40
N ASN A 164 -9.97 22.57 10.65
CA ASN A 164 -10.87 22.97 11.73
C ASN A 164 -11.99 21.94 11.92
N VAL A 165 -11.58 20.67 11.82
CA VAL A 165 -12.41 19.47 11.93
C VAL A 165 -11.58 18.33 12.51
N PRO A 166 -12.23 17.32 13.12
CA PRO A 166 -11.55 16.10 13.54
C PRO A 166 -10.72 15.46 12.43
N PHE A 167 -9.52 14.98 12.79
CA PHE A 167 -8.68 14.11 11.97
C PHE A 167 -9.49 12.95 11.42
N ARG A 168 -9.37 12.69 10.12
CA ARG A 168 -10.05 11.58 9.44
C ARG A 168 -9.10 10.40 9.27
N ASP A 169 -7.81 10.67 9.19
CA ASP A 169 -6.74 9.70 9.12
C ASP A 169 -5.56 10.12 10.00
N LEU A 170 -4.76 9.15 10.48
CA LEU A 170 -3.57 9.40 11.30
C LEU A 170 -2.39 10.01 10.50
N SER A 171 -2.48 10.03 9.17
CA SER A 171 -1.43 10.58 8.28
C SER A 171 -1.61 12.05 7.94
N GLU A 172 -2.74 12.66 8.34
CA GLU A 172 -2.94 14.11 8.31
C GLU A 172 -2.01 14.80 9.32
#